data_AF-A0A8J7T558-F1
#
_entry.id   AF-A0A8J7T558-F1
#
_cell.length_a   1.000
_cell.length_b   1.000
_cell.length_c   1.000
_cell.angle_alpha   90.00
_cell.angle_beta   90.00
_cell.angle_gamma   90.00
#
_symmetry.space_group_name_H-M   'P 1'
#
loop_
_entity.id
_entity.type
_entity.pdbx_description
1 polymer ?
#
loop_
_entity_poly.entity_id
_entity_poly.type
_entity_poly.pdbx_seq_one_letter_code
_entity_poly.pdbx_strand_id
1 'polypeptide(L)'
;ALEAELDRSGAMPLPPYIAARRPADAQDLTDYQTVFARRSGAVAAPTASLHFDAALLAALAAMGVDFSHVTLHVGAGTFLPVKVADPTRHRMHAEWGEVTETAAAEIAATRAAGGRIIPVGTTALRLIETAARASGRVEPWSAPTDIFIYPGFRFRTTDALMTNFHLPKSTLIMLVSALMGVERTRAIYAHAIAEGYRFFSYGDASLLIPGEAQG
;
A
#
# COMPACT_ATOMS: atom_id res chain seq x y z
N ALA A 1 -24.95 17.26 6.19
CA ALA A 1 -25.95 17.62 5.16
C ALA A 1 -25.36 17.49 3.75
N LEU A 2 -24.19 18.09 3.45
CA LEU A 2 -23.48 17.93 2.17
C LEU A 2 -22.89 16.52 1.96
N GLU A 3 -22.32 15.90 3.00
CA GLU A 3 -21.80 14.51 2.95
C GLU A 3 -22.90 13.47 2.63
N ALA A 4 -24.10 13.63 3.20
CA ALA A 4 -25.25 12.76 2.95
C ALA A 4 -25.90 12.97 1.56
N GLU A 5 -25.54 14.02 0.84
CA GLU A 5 -25.94 14.26 -0.55
C GLU A 5 -24.91 13.66 -1.53
N LEU A 6 -23.62 13.69 -1.17
CA LEU A 6 -22.52 13.05 -1.90
C LEU A 6 -22.61 11.51 -1.87
N ASP A 7 -22.95 10.91 -0.73
CA ASP A 7 -23.17 9.47 -0.60
C ASP A 7 -24.34 8.95 -1.44
N ARG A 8 -25.31 9.82 -1.78
CA ARG A 8 -26.45 9.48 -2.64
C ARG A 8 -26.17 9.61 -4.14
N SER A 9 -25.06 10.26 -4.52
CA SER A 9 -24.78 10.63 -5.91
C SER A 9 -23.45 10.07 -6.46
N GLY A 10 -22.60 9.48 -5.61
CA GLY A 10 -21.37 8.79 -6.03
C GLY A 10 -21.49 7.27 -5.95
N ALA A 11 -21.48 6.57 -7.09
CA ALA A 11 -21.19 5.13 -7.10
C ALA A 11 -19.80 4.89 -6.49
N MET A 12 -19.63 3.81 -5.72
CA MET A 12 -18.34 3.48 -5.12
C MET A 12 -17.28 3.42 -6.23
N PRO A 13 -16.21 4.22 -6.15
CA PRO A 13 -15.17 4.16 -7.17
C PRO A 13 -14.47 2.81 -7.10
N LEU A 14 -14.50 2.09 -8.21
CA LEU A 14 -13.72 0.88 -8.41
C LEU A 14 -12.43 1.22 -9.17
N PRO A 15 -11.32 0.49 -8.91
CA PRO A 15 -10.13 0.58 -9.75
C PRO A 15 -10.48 0.42 -11.25
N PRO A 16 -9.78 1.13 -12.15
CA PRO A 16 -10.10 1.13 -13.58
C PRO A 16 -10.22 -0.26 -14.23
N TYR A 17 -9.45 -1.25 -13.77
CA TYR A 17 -9.51 -2.61 -14.31
C TYR A 17 -10.74 -3.41 -13.84
N ILE A 18 -11.37 -3.06 -12.72
CA ILE A 18 -12.65 -3.64 -12.28
C ILE A 18 -13.78 -2.89 -12.97
N ALA A 19 -13.72 -1.55 -12.93
CA ALA A 19 -14.70 -0.67 -13.58
C ALA A 19 -14.81 -0.91 -15.10
N ALA A 20 -13.73 -1.34 -15.76
CA ALA A 20 -13.74 -1.70 -17.18
C ALA A 20 -14.47 -3.02 -17.47
N ARG A 21 -14.69 -3.88 -16.47
CA ARG A 21 -15.35 -5.19 -16.64
C ARG A 21 -16.82 -5.16 -16.24
N ARG A 22 -17.16 -4.40 -15.20
CA ARG A 22 -18.54 -4.21 -14.74
C ARG A 22 -18.71 -2.88 -14.00
N PRO A 23 -19.93 -2.31 -13.96
CA PRO A 23 -20.23 -1.21 -13.04
C PRO A 23 -20.09 -1.66 -11.58
N ALA A 24 -19.89 -0.69 -10.69
CA ALA A 24 -19.97 -0.93 -9.25
C ALA A 24 -21.40 -1.35 -8.86
N ASP A 25 -21.50 -2.29 -7.93
CA ASP A 25 -22.76 -2.78 -7.39
C ASP A 25 -22.80 -2.64 -5.85
N ALA A 26 -23.92 -3.02 -5.25
CA ALA A 26 -24.12 -2.92 -3.81
C ALA A 26 -23.20 -3.86 -3.01
N GLN A 27 -22.73 -4.95 -3.63
CA GLN A 27 -21.85 -5.91 -2.97
C GLN A 27 -20.44 -5.33 -2.81
N ASP A 28 -20.00 -4.50 -3.76
CA ASP A 28 -18.72 -3.80 -3.67
C ASP A 28 -18.61 -2.93 -2.41
N LEU A 29 -19.70 -2.31 -1.95
CA LEU A 29 -19.71 -1.52 -0.71
C LEU A 29 -19.35 -2.34 0.53
N THR A 30 -19.53 -3.66 0.48
CA THR A 30 -19.15 -4.60 1.54
C THR A 30 -17.75 -5.17 1.27
N ASP A 31 -17.51 -5.62 0.04
CA ASP A 31 -16.27 -6.31 -0.36
C ASP A 31 -15.04 -5.38 -0.36
N TYR A 32 -15.24 -4.06 -0.46
CA TYR A 32 -14.18 -3.05 -0.37
C TYR A 32 -13.99 -2.46 1.04
N GLN A 33 -14.68 -2.97 2.06
CA GLN A 33 -14.48 -2.53 3.43
C GLN A 33 -13.47 -3.44 4.14
N THR A 34 -12.31 -2.87 4.42
CA THR A 34 -11.27 -3.57 5.21
C THR A 34 -11.58 -3.43 6.70
N VAL A 35 -11.11 -4.36 7.54
CA VAL A 35 -11.16 -4.24 9.01
C VAL A 35 -10.49 -2.96 9.55
N PHE A 36 -9.71 -2.28 8.70
CA PHE A 36 -9.00 -1.04 9.01
C PHE A 36 -9.70 0.22 8.47
N ALA A 37 -10.79 0.10 7.71
CA ALA A 37 -11.48 1.24 7.13
C ALA A 37 -12.28 1.99 8.22
N ARG A 38 -11.74 3.14 8.65
CA ARG A 38 -12.39 4.01 9.67
C ARG A 38 -12.92 5.33 9.13
N ARG A 39 -12.54 5.74 7.90
CA ARG A 39 -12.97 7.00 7.26
C ARG A 39 -13.33 6.77 5.79
N SER A 40 -14.50 7.25 5.38
CA SER A 40 -14.92 7.29 3.97
C SER A 40 -14.06 8.29 3.19
N GLY A 41 -13.68 7.97 1.95
CA GLY A 41 -13.02 8.94 1.04
C GLY A 41 -11.83 8.42 0.23
N ALA A 42 -11.40 7.16 0.37
CA ALA A 42 -10.42 6.57 -0.54
C ALA A 42 -11.11 6.05 -1.81
N VAL A 43 -10.61 6.42 -2.98
CA VAL A 43 -11.12 5.94 -4.28
C VAL A 43 -10.79 4.45 -4.51
N ALA A 44 -9.89 3.89 -3.71
CA ALA A 44 -9.61 2.47 -3.69
C ALA A 44 -9.35 2.00 -2.25
N ALA A 45 -9.97 0.89 -1.85
CA ALA A 45 -9.65 0.22 -0.61
C ALA A 45 -8.19 -0.27 -0.62
N PRO A 46 -7.51 -0.28 0.53
CA PRO A 46 -6.19 -0.90 0.67
C PRO A 46 -6.34 -2.42 0.53
N THR A 47 -6.43 -2.91 -0.71
CA THR A 47 -6.82 -4.31 -0.98
C THR A 47 -5.88 -5.37 -0.41
N ALA A 48 -4.63 -5.02 -0.11
CA ALA A 48 -3.72 -5.90 0.62
C ALA A 48 -4.19 -6.20 2.06
N SER A 49 -4.96 -5.29 2.66
CA SER A 49 -5.49 -5.46 4.01
C SER A 49 -6.82 -6.23 4.04
N LEU A 50 -7.43 -6.54 2.88
CA LEU A 50 -8.58 -7.45 2.79
C LEU A 50 -8.24 -8.89 3.19
N HIS A 51 -6.95 -9.23 3.24
CA HIS A 51 -6.46 -10.53 3.70
C HIS A 51 -6.39 -10.65 5.23
N PHE A 52 -6.80 -9.62 5.97
CA PHE A 52 -6.87 -9.63 7.43
C PHE A 52 -8.32 -9.76 7.88
N ASP A 53 -8.57 -10.77 8.70
CA ASP A 53 -9.81 -10.90 9.47
C ASP A 53 -9.54 -10.69 10.97
N ALA A 54 -10.62 -10.62 11.75
CA ALA A 54 -10.51 -10.41 13.19
C ALA A 54 -9.74 -11.52 13.91
N ALA A 55 -9.83 -12.77 13.43
CA ALA A 55 -9.14 -13.91 14.03
C ALA A 55 -7.62 -13.82 13.83
N LEU A 56 -7.18 -13.47 12.62
CA LEU A 56 -5.78 -13.24 12.29
C LEU A 56 -5.21 -12.07 13.08
N LEU A 57 -5.94 -10.95 13.18
CA LEU A 57 -5.50 -9.80 13.97
C LEU A 57 -5.34 -10.15 15.46
N ALA A 58 -6.29 -10.91 16.02
CA ALA A 58 -6.19 -11.38 17.40
C ALA A 58 -4.99 -12.31 17.60
N ALA A 59 -4.72 -13.22 16.64
CA ALA A 59 -3.58 -14.12 16.70
C ALA A 59 -2.24 -13.37 16.64
N LEU A 60 -2.13 -12.36 15.76
CA LEU A 60 -0.95 -11.49 15.67
C LEU A 60 -0.74 -10.68 16.96
N ALA A 61 -1.81 -10.10 17.52
CA ALA A 61 -1.73 -9.37 18.78
C ALA A 61 -1.30 -10.29 19.94
N ALA A 62 -1.79 -11.53 20.00
CA ALA A 62 -1.35 -12.52 20.99
C ALA A 62 0.13 -12.90 20.86
N MET A 63 0.71 -12.72 19.67
CA MET A 63 2.16 -12.87 19.42
C MET A 63 2.97 -11.61 19.75
N GLY A 64 2.34 -10.52 20.22
CA GLY A 64 3.00 -9.25 20.50
C GLY A 64 3.28 -8.41 19.25
N VAL A 65 2.50 -8.59 18.18
CA VAL A 65 2.55 -7.71 17.00
C VAL A 65 1.66 -6.49 17.24
N ASP A 66 2.28 -5.31 17.24
CA ASP A 66 1.58 -4.02 17.35
C ASP A 66 1.04 -3.54 16.00
N PHE A 67 0.02 -2.69 16.03
CA PHE A 67 -0.65 -2.17 14.83
C PHE A 67 -0.77 -0.64 14.85
N SER A 68 -0.16 0.02 13.85
CA SER A 68 -0.30 1.46 13.61
C SER A 68 -1.15 1.74 12.39
N HIS A 69 -1.97 2.79 12.46
CA HIS A 69 -2.90 3.17 11.41
C HIS A 69 -2.48 4.49 10.76
N VAL A 70 -2.37 4.49 9.44
CA VAL A 70 -2.05 5.67 8.63
C VAL A 70 -3.09 5.81 7.52
N THR A 71 -3.30 7.04 7.03
CA THR A 71 -4.35 7.34 6.04
C THR A 71 -3.74 7.90 4.76
N LEU A 72 -4.02 7.31 3.60
CA LEU A 72 -3.69 7.91 2.31
C LEU A 72 -4.94 7.89 1.42
N HIS A 73 -5.35 9.05 0.93
CA HIS A 73 -6.40 9.19 -0.06
C HIS A 73 -5.83 8.93 -1.45
N VAL A 74 -5.94 7.68 -1.89
CA VAL A 74 -5.50 7.24 -3.22
C VAL A 74 -6.48 7.76 -4.26
N GLY A 75 -5.96 8.38 -5.31
CA GLY A 75 -6.72 8.78 -6.50
C GLY A 75 -6.53 7.81 -7.66
N ALA A 76 -7.29 7.98 -8.74
CA ALA A 76 -7.19 7.11 -9.93
C ALA A 76 -5.78 7.10 -10.57
N GLY A 77 -4.98 8.15 -10.34
CA GLY A 77 -3.63 8.31 -10.88
C GLY A 77 -2.63 7.23 -10.48
N THR A 78 -2.78 6.60 -9.30
CA THR A 78 -1.86 5.55 -8.82
C THR A 78 -1.89 4.28 -9.66
N PHE A 79 -3.00 4.03 -10.37
CA PHE A 79 -3.18 2.84 -11.21
C PHE A 79 -2.77 3.05 -12.67
N LEU A 80 -2.32 4.25 -13.03
CA LEU A 80 -1.95 4.55 -14.42
C LEU A 80 -0.61 3.89 -14.78
N PRO A 81 -0.48 3.34 -16.01
CA PRO A 81 0.76 2.73 -16.46
C PRO A 81 1.87 3.77 -16.58
N VAL A 82 3.11 3.38 -16.31
CA VAL A 82 4.29 4.22 -16.57
C VAL A 82 4.48 4.32 -18.08
N LYS A 83 4.24 5.51 -18.65
CA LYS A 83 4.35 5.77 -20.09
C LYS A 83 5.70 6.33 -20.53
N VAL A 84 6.64 6.53 -19.61
CA VAL A 84 7.97 7.08 -19.88
C VAL A 84 9.02 5.96 -19.97
N ALA A 85 9.97 6.10 -20.90
CA ALA A 85 11.06 5.13 -21.08
C ALA A 85 12.07 5.16 -19.92
N ASP A 86 12.30 6.34 -19.35
CA ASP A 86 13.11 6.55 -18.15
C ASP A 86 12.16 6.79 -16.96
N PRO A 87 12.08 5.84 -16.01
CA PRO A 87 11.22 5.96 -14.85
C PRO A 87 11.53 7.15 -13.96
N THR A 88 12.78 7.64 -13.93
CA THR A 88 13.17 8.81 -13.11
C THR A 88 12.45 10.09 -13.54
N ARG A 89 11.92 10.10 -14.78
CA ARG A 89 11.14 11.20 -15.35
C ARG A 89 9.65 11.06 -15.14
N HIS A 90 9.19 9.96 -14.52
CA HIS A 90 7.79 9.77 -14.19
C HIS A 90 7.39 10.67 -13.03
N ARG A 91 6.31 11.42 -13.19
CA ARG A 91 5.70 12.20 -12.10
C ARG A 91 4.45 11.49 -11.63
N MET A 92 4.44 11.11 -10.35
CA MET A 92 3.24 10.61 -9.69
C MET A 92 2.23 11.74 -9.51
N HIS A 93 0.95 11.40 -9.60
CA HIS A 93 -0.10 12.29 -9.12
C HIS A 93 -0.01 12.39 -7.60
N ALA A 94 -0.06 13.61 -7.08
CA ALA A 94 0.00 13.82 -5.64
C ALA A 94 -1.27 13.31 -4.96
N GLU A 95 -1.10 12.62 -3.84
CA GLU A 95 -2.17 12.03 -3.04
C GLU A 95 -2.06 12.54 -1.61
N TRP A 96 -3.17 13.00 -1.03
CA TRP A 96 -3.14 13.49 0.35
C TRP A 96 -3.02 12.31 1.32
N GLY A 97 -2.16 12.43 2.33
CA GLY A 97 -2.07 11.46 3.40
C GLY A 97 -1.85 12.09 4.78
N GLU A 98 -2.03 11.27 5.80
CA GLU A 98 -1.93 11.62 7.21
C GLU A 98 -1.27 10.47 8.00
N VAL A 99 -0.24 10.83 8.75
CA VAL A 99 0.35 10.06 9.85
C VAL A 99 0.09 10.86 11.12
N THR A 100 -0.71 10.29 12.02
CA THR A 100 -1.05 10.96 13.30
C THR A 100 0.12 10.92 14.27
N GLU A 101 0.06 11.74 15.33
CA GLU A 101 1.03 11.68 16.43
C GLU A 101 1.11 10.30 17.06
N THR A 102 -0.04 9.65 17.27
CA THR A 102 -0.12 8.28 17.78
C THR A 102 0.60 7.29 16.87
N ALA A 103 0.31 7.31 15.56
CA ALA A 103 0.95 6.38 14.63
C ALA A 103 2.46 6.61 14.52
N ALA A 104 2.91 7.86 14.51
CA ALA A 104 4.34 8.19 14.52
C ALA A 104 5.03 7.69 15.81
N ALA A 105 4.39 7.88 16.97
CA ALA A 105 4.91 7.43 18.26
C ALA A 105 5.00 5.89 18.35
N GLU A 106 3.96 5.17 17.91
CA GLU A 106 3.96 3.70 17.86
C GLU A 106 5.07 3.17 16.96
N ILE A 107 5.19 3.67 15.72
CA ILE A 107 6.26 3.30 14.78
C ILE A 107 7.64 3.57 15.38
N ALA A 108 7.82 4.72 16.05
CA ALA A 108 9.07 5.06 16.71
C ALA A 108 9.38 4.13 17.88
N ALA A 109 8.37 3.73 18.67
CA ALA A 109 8.53 2.79 19.78
C ALA A 109 8.92 1.39 19.26
N THR A 110 8.27 0.89 18.22
CA THR A 110 8.64 -0.38 17.57
C THR A 110 10.08 -0.35 17.09
N ARG A 111 10.51 0.76 16.45
CA ARG A 111 11.91 0.92 16.00
C ARG A 111 12.88 0.93 17.17
N ALA A 112 12.57 1.64 18.25
CA ALA A 112 13.41 1.73 19.44
C ALA A 112 13.56 0.38 20.17
N ALA A 113 12.53 -0.47 20.10
CA ALA A 113 12.55 -1.83 20.61
C ALA A 113 13.29 -2.83 19.70
N GLY A 114 13.86 -2.39 18.56
CA GLY A 114 14.51 -3.27 17.57
C GLY A 114 13.52 -4.09 16.74
N GLY A 115 12.23 -3.74 16.76
CA GLY A 115 11.19 -4.37 15.95
C GLY A 115 11.26 -3.96 14.47
N ARG A 116 10.45 -4.64 13.67
CA ARG A 116 10.32 -4.40 12.22
C ARG A 116 9.05 -3.62 11.91
N ILE A 117 9.13 -2.68 10.97
CA ILE A 117 8.00 -1.95 10.42
C ILE A 117 7.61 -2.58 9.10
N ILE A 118 6.40 -3.17 9.05
CA ILE A 118 5.88 -3.90 7.90
C ILE A 118 4.57 -3.25 7.45
N PRO A 119 4.60 -2.35 6.44
CA PRO A 119 3.40 -1.78 5.88
C PRO A 119 2.53 -2.86 5.23
N VAL A 120 1.23 -2.77 5.47
CA VAL A 120 0.22 -3.56 4.77
C VAL A 120 -0.29 -2.72 3.59
N GLY A 121 0.25 -3.00 2.41
CA GLY A 121 -0.04 -2.31 1.17
C GLY A 121 0.99 -1.24 0.80
N THR A 122 1.19 -1.07 -0.51
CA THR A 122 2.12 -0.09 -1.10
C THR A 122 1.75 1.36 -0.75
N THR A 123 0.47 1.63 -0.54
CA THR A 123 -0.09 2.90 -0.08
C THR A 123 0.47 3.30 1.28
N ALA A 124 0.39 2.41 2.27
CA ALA A 124 0.93 2.66 3.61
C ALA A 124 2.44 2.84 3.57
N LEU A 125 3.14 2.02 2.76
CA LEU A 125 4.58 2.13 2.55
C LEU A 125 4.97 3.52 2.03
N ARG A 126 4.34 3.97 0.93
CA ARG A 126 4.62 5.29 0.34
C ARG A 126 4.43 6.41 1.36
N LEU A 127 3.38 6.32 2.16
CA LEU A 127 3.07 7.32 3.17
C LEU A 127 4.14 7.38 4.27
N ILE A 128 4.54 6.25 4.86
CA ILE A 128 5.56 6.27 5.94
C ILE A 128 6.95 6.68 5.43
N GLU A 129 7.31 6.29 4.20
CA GLU A 129 8.57 6.73 3.58
C GLU A 129 8.53 8.23 3.23
N THR A 130 7.35 8.77 2.92
CA THR A 130 7.18 10.22 2.76
C THR A 130 7.35 10.94 4.09
N ALA A 131 6.66 10.48 5.13
CA ALA A 131 6.73 11.09 6.46
C ALA A 131 8.16 11.04 7.04
N ALA A 132 8.96 10.03 6.67
CA ALA A 132 10.35 9.90 7.08
C ALA A 132 11.37 10.63 6.19
N ARG A 133 10.94 11.31 5.13
CA ARG A 133 11.84 11.90 4.11
C ARG A 133 12.80 12.94 4.68
N ALA A 134 12.33 13.78 5.62
CA ALA A 134 13.10 14.91 6.15
C ALA A 134 14.09 14.49 7.26
N SER A 135 13.63 13.72 8.25
CA SER A 135 14.42 13.41 9.45
C SER A 135 14.99 11.98 9.49
N GLY A 136 14.56 11.11 8.57
CA GLY A 136 14.90 9.69 8.63
C GLY A 136 14.04 8.89 9.61
N ARG A 137 13.09 9.52 10.28
CA ARG A 137 12.14 8.89 11.21
C ARG A 137 10.73 9.31 10.82
N VAL A 138 9.75 8.43 11.05
CA VAL A 138 8.35 8.78 10.81
C VAL A 138 7.93 9.82 11.85
N GLU A 139 7.52 10.99 11.37
CA GLU A 139 7.00 12.09 12.16
C GLU A 139 5.51 12.31 11.87
N PRO A 140 4.77 12.97 12.79
CA PRO A 140 3.41 13.41 12.50
C PRO A 140 3.42 14.26 11.24
N TRP A 141 2.58 13.90 10.27
CA TRP A 141 2.63 14.49 8.95
C TRP A 141 1.26 14.47 8.28
N SER A 142 0.88 15.57 7.63
CA SER A 142 -0.35 15.67 6.87
C SER A 142 -0.16 16.59 5.67
N ALA A 143 -0.08 16.02 4.46
CA ALA A 143 0.09 16.78 3.22
C ALA A 143 -0.13 15.89 1.97
N PRO A 144 -0.05 16.45 0.76
CA PRO A 144 0.12 15.66 -0.45
C PRO A 144 1.49 14.99 -0.53
N THR A 145 1.52 13.75 -1.01
CA THR A 145 2.74 13.03 -1.40
C THR A 145 2.70 12.65 -2.87
N ASP A 146 3.80 12.94 -3.56
CA ASP A 146 4.07 12.52 -4.94
C ASP A 146 5.22 11.50 -4.99
N ILE A 147 5.51 10.83 -3.87
CA ILE A 147 6.65 9.92 -3.79
C ILE A 147 6.53 8.81 -4.84
N PHE A 148 7.59 8.69 -5.63
CA PHE A 148 7.78 7.62 -6.60
C PHE A 148 8.94 6.72 -6.14
N ILE A 149 8.63 5.45 -5.91
CA ILE A 149 9.57 4.45 -5.41
C ILE A 149 9.90 3.49 -6.55
N TYR A 150 11.18 3.40 -6.89
CA TYR A 150 11.70 2.60 -8.00
C TYR A 150 13.10 2.05 -7.65
N PRO A 151 13.64 1.08 -8.40
CA PRO A 151 14.95 0.48 -8.09
C PRO A 151 16.04 1.53 -7.86
N GLY A 152 16.78 1.39 -6.76
CA GLY A 152 17.74 2.39 -6.26
C GLY A 152 17.19 3.30 -5.16
N PHE A 153 15.89 3.22 -4.85
CA PHE A 153 15.31 3.92 -3.70
C PHE A 153 15.88 3.40 -2.37
N ARG A 154 16.27 4.32 -1.49
CA ARG A 154 16.73 4.00 -0.13
C ARG A 154 15.58 4.08 0.86
N PHE A 155 15.11 2.93 1.31
CA PHE A 155 14.10 2.82 2.37
C PHE A 155 14.68 3.27 3.71
N ARG A 156 13.91 4.05 4.46
CA ARG A 156 14.30 4.61 5.76
C ARG A 156 13.58 3.90 6.90
N THR A 157 12.33 3.51 6.65
CA THR A 157 11.43 3.01 7.68
C THR A 157 11.03 1.57 7.42
N THR A 158 10.79 1.21 6.15
CA THR A 158 10.22 -0.08 5.76
C THR A 158 11.25 -1.21 5.85
N ASP A 159 10.94 -2.25 6.62
CA ASP A 159 11.78 -3.45 6.75
C ASP A 159 11.27 -4.62 5.89
N ALA A 160 9.96 -4.69 5.63
CA ALA A 160 9.31 -5.68 4.76
C ALA A 160 7.98 -5.09 4.24
N LEU A 161 7.32 -5.76 3.30
CA LEU A 161 6.04 -5.31 2.74
C LEU A 161 5.06 -6.48 2.61
N MET A 162 3.83 -6.30 3.07
CA MET A 162 2.72 -7.17 2.66
C MET A 162 1.91 -6.50 1.54
N THR A 163 1.74 -7.16 0.40
CA THR A 163 0.98 -6.61 -0.73
C THR A 163 0.47 -7.66 -1.71
N ASN A 164 -0.48 -7.31 -2.57
CA ASN A 164 -0.98 -8.18 -3.65
C ASN A 164 0.05 -8.34 -4.78
N PHE A 165 -0.21 -9.29 -5.70
CA PHE A 165 0.56 -9.37 -6.95
C PHE A 165 0.09 -8.32 -7.97
N HIS A 166 1.00 -7.41 -8.32
CA HIS A 166 0.75 -6.29 -9.25
C HIS A 166 1.00 -6.60 -10.74
N LEU A 167 0.43 -5.79 -11.63
CA LEU A 167 0.63 -5.91 -13.07
C LEU A 167 2.09 -5.68 -13.50
N PRO A 168 2.56 -6.37 -14.57
CA PRO A 168 3.78 -6.00 -15.27
C PRO A 168 3.73 -4.54 -15.73
N LYS A 169 4.88 -3.85 -15.66
CA LYS A 169 5.05 -2.44 -16.08
C LYS A 169 4.18 -1.42 -15.30
N SER A 170 3.72 -1.77 -14.10
CA SER A 170 3.07 -0.83 -13.18
C SER A 170 4.06 -0.07 -12.29
N THR A 171 3.67 1.08 -11.74
CA THR A 171 4.43 1.77 -10.70
C THR A 171 4.61 0.91 -9.45
N LEU A 172 3.63 0.06 -9.14
CA LEU A 172 3.64 -0.82 -7.97
C LEU A 172 4.66 -1.96 -8.09
N ILE A 173 4.82 -2.57 -9.28
CA ILE A 173 5.90 -3.57 -9.49
C ILE A 173 7.29 -2.93 -9.37
N MET A 174 7.43 -1.65 -9.71
CA MET A 174 8.69 -0.92 -9.53
C MET A 174 9.02 -0.71 -8.06
N LEU A 175 8.02 -0.38 -7.24
CA LEU A 175 8.18 -0.28 -5.78
C LEU A 175 8.57 -1.63 -5.18
N VAL A 176 7.90 -2.72 -5.58
CA VAL A 176 8.28 -4.08 -5.15
C VAL A 176 9.70 -4.42 -5.59
N SER A 177 10.09 -4.05 -6.81
CA SER A 177 11.46 -4.24 -7.33
C SER A 177 12.50 -3.40 -6.61
N ALA A 178 12.12 -2.21 -6.11
CA ALA A 178 12.99 -1.39 -5.28
C ALA A 178 13.28 -2.07 -3.95
N LEU A 179 12.27 -2.70 -3.34
CA LEU A 179 12.41 -3.39 -2.06
C LEU A 179 13.16 -4.73 -2.20
N MET A 180 12.75 -5.56 -3.14
CA MET A 180 13.23 -6.95 -3.25
C MET A 180 14.43 -7.13 -4.20
N GLY A 181 14.73 -6.13 -5.02
CA GLY A 181 15.67 -6.22 -6.13
C GLY A 181 15.00 -6.75 -7.40
N VAL A 182 15.43 -6.24 -8.56
CA VAL A 182 14.79 -6.51 -9.87
C VAL A 182 14.76 -8.01 -10.21
N GLU A 183 15.90 -8.71 -10.09
CA GLU A 183 15.97 -10.12 -10.46
C GLU A 183 15.16 -11.01 -9.49
N ARG A 184 15.17 -10.68 -8.20
CA ARG A 184 14.38 -11.41 -7.20
C ARG A 184 12.90 -11.22 -7.42
N THR A 185 12.46 -10.00 -7.73
CA THR A 185 11.07 -9.73 -8.09
C THR A 185 10.67 -10.50 -9.35
N ARG A 186 11.51 -10.56 -10.38
CA ARG A 186 11.23 -11.39 -11.57
C ARG A 186 11.05 -12.87 -11.22
N ALA A 187 11.91 -13.40 -10.36
CA ALA A 187 11.81 -14.80 -9.91
C ALA A 187 10.53 -15.06 -9.10
N ILE A 188 10.18 -14.18 -8.16
CA ILE A 188 8.94 -14.26 -7.37
C ILE A 188 7.71 -14.31 -8.28
N TYR A 189 7.67 -13.42 -9.29
CA TYR A 189 6.54 -13.32 -10.20
C TYR A 189 6.48 -14.48 -11.20
N ALA A 190 7.63 -14.97 -11.68
CA ALA A 190 7.69 -16.15 -12.52
C ALA A 190 7.15 -17.39 -11.78
N HIS A 191 7.53 -17.55 -10.51
CA HIS A 191 7.01 -18.60 -9.65
C HIS A 191 5.50 -18.47 -9.43
N ALA A 192 5.01 -17.28 -9.05
CA ALA A 192 3.58 -17.05 -8.84
C ALA A 192 2.73 -17.38 -10.10
N ILE A 193 3.24 -17.06 -11.30
CA ILE A 193 2.59 -17.43 -12.57
C ILE A 193 2.61 -18.96 -12.78
N ALA A 194 3.76 -19.60 -12.57
CA ALA A 194 3.92 -21.04 -12.77
C ALA A 194 3.02 -21.86 -11.82
N GLU A 195 2.86 -21.42 -10.59
CA GLU A 195 2.03 -22.07 -9.56
C GLU A 195 0.54 -21.63 -9.61
N GLY A 196 0.15 -20.78 -10.55
CA GLY A 196 -1.25 -20.40 -10.74
C GLY A 196 -1.83 -19.49 -9.65
N TYR A 197 -0.99 -18.64 -9.04
CA TYR A 197 -1.46 -17.63 -8.09
C TYR A 197 -2.43 -16.66 -8.77
N ARG A 198 -3.37 -16.14 -7.99
CA ARG A 198 -4.33 -15.12 -8.41
C ARG A 198 -3.70 -13.74 -8.22
N PHE A 199 -3.84 -12.87 -9.21
CA PHE A 199 -3.24 -11.53 -9.21
C PHE A 199 -4.30 -10.46 -8.91
N PHE A 200 -3.88 -9.19 -8.80
CA PHE A 200 -4.75 -8.02 -8.58
C PHE A 200 -5.36 -7.94 -7.18
N SER A 201 -6.30 -7.01 -6.98
CA SER A 201 -6.89 -6.67 -5.68
C SER A 201 -7.61 -7.79 -4.96
N TYR A 202 -8.20 -8.74 -5.69
CA TYR A 202 -8.87 -9.91 -5.10
C TYR A 202 -8.07 -11.20 -5.30
N GLY A 203 -6.82 -11.06 -5.75
CA GLY A 203 -5.90 -12.16 -5.90
C GLY A 203 -5.31 -12.61 -4.57
N ASP A 204 -4.19 -13.29 -4.63
CA ASP A 204 -3.42 -13.69 -3.47
C ASP A 204 -2.53 -12.54 -2.98
N ALA A 205 -2.08 -12.66 -1.73
CA ALA A 205 -1.14 -11.75 -1.10
C ALA A 205 0.29 -12.31 -1.11
N SER A 206 1.25 -11.42 -0.90
CA SER A 206 2.66 -11.71 -0.69
C SER A 206 3.15 -11.01 0.56
N LEU A 207 4.01 -11.69 1.33
CA LEU A 207 4.84 -11.09 2.37
C LEU A 207 6.29 -11.05 1.87
N LEU A 208 6.78 -9.86 1.62
CA LEU A 208 8.05 -9.59 0.95
C LEU A 208 9.07 -9.12 1.98
N ILE A 209 9.98 -10.02 2.36
CA ILE A 209 11.06 -9.74 3.30
C ILE A 209 12.37 -9.68 2.50
N PRO A 210 12.97 -8.49 2.30
CA PRO A 210 14.25 -8.39 1.61
C PRO A 210 15.31 -9.19 2.38
N GLY A 211 16.27 -9.75 1.63
CA GLY A 211 17.44 -10.37 2.24
C GLY A 211 18.36 -9.29 2.80
N GLU A 212 19.39 -9.68 3.56
CA GLU A 212 20.45 -8.74 3.92
C GLU A 212 20.99 -8.09 2.64
N ALA A 213 21.11 -6.76 2.65
CA ALA A 213 21.69 -6.04 1.54
C ALA A 213 23.08 -6.62 1.28
N GLN A 214 23.31 -7.17 0.09
CA GLN A 214 24.67 -7.44 -0.35
C GLN A 214 25.32 -6.05 -0.47
N GLY A 215 26.23 -5.77 0.47
CA GLY A 215 26.95 -4.50 0.57
C GLY A 215 27.78 -4.20 -0.67
#